data_AF-A0A967JVV6-F1
#
_entry.id   AF-A0A967JVV6-F1
#
_cell.length_a   1.000
_cell.length_b   1.000
_cell.length_c   1.000
_cell.angle_alpha   90.00
_cell.angle_beta   90.00
_cell.angle_gamma   90.00
#
_symmetry.space_group_name_H-M   'P 1'
#
loop_
_entity.id
_entity.type
_entity.pdbx_description
1 polymer ?
#
loop_
_entity_poly.entity_id
_entity_poly.type
_entity_poly.pdbx_seq_one_letter_code
_entity_poly.pdbx_strand_id
1 'polypeptide(L)'
;MSRAWQRLDLEGAGLQTLNRELTRRLKRRGVAYGAWALFPLGAHRVYLEERIGAAVYAGLTAAALTLGLTLGWWAALGPALVEGGLAVFDLLWIERRRVTLNKALRKTLYLGHGARPPRGYRGRLTGDESYLEDYVRLKEHEEGGAQATAGGQSSTRTRAPSFLEQEAVLRELGRAKDEQRRRDDEDETQG
;
A
#
# COMPACT_ATOMS: atom_id res chain seq x y z
N MET A 1 19.45 0.35 19.21
CA MET A 1 18.27 0.41 18.31
C MET A 1 18.60 1.28 17.10
N SER A 2 18.62 0.72 15.90
CA SER A 2 19.09 1.45 14.71
C SER A 2 18.04 2.47 14.24
N ARG A 3 18.46 3.72 14.09
CA ARG A 3 17.69 4.87 13.60
C ARG A 3 17.41 4.76 12.09
N ALA A 4 16.99 3.59 11.61
CA ALA A 4 16.73 3.37 10.18
C ALA A 4 15.54 4.19 9.69
N TRP A 5 14.54 4.43 10.55
CA TRP A 5 13.43 5.35 10.30
C TRP A 5 13.86 6.80 10.14
N GLN A 6 15.01 7.18 10.72
CA GLN A 6 15.56 8.53 10.70
C GLN A 6 16.39 8.81 9.43
N ARG A 7 16.62 7.77 8.61
CA ARG A 7 17.22 7.85 7.27
C ARG A 7 16.19 7.67 6.15
N LEU A 8 14.90 7.77 6.46
CA LEU A 8 13.89 8.07 5.45
C LEU A 8 14.10 9.53 5.03
N ASP A 9 15.18 9.74 4.27
CA ASP A 9 15.45 11.02 3.65
C ASP A 9 14.45 11.15 2.51
N LEU A 10 13.35 11.83 2.82
CA LEU A 10 12.42 12.33 1.81
C LEU A 10 13.14 13.51 1.15
N GLU A 11 14.17 13.22 0.33
CA GLU A 11 15.12 14.14 -0.32
C GLU A 11 14.43 15.28 -1.11
N GLY A 12 13.76 16.21 -0.44
CA GLY A 12 13.03 17.33 -1.03
C GLY A 12 11.74 16.97 -1.79
N ALA A 13 11.59 15.72 -2.26
CA ALA A 13 10.35 15.21 -2.82
C ALA A 13 9.44 14.72 -1.69
N GLY A 14 8.66 15.65 -1.10
CA GLY A 14 7.75 15.33 0.00
C GLY A 14 6.87 14.09 -0.26
N LEU A 15 6.32 13.50 0.81
CA LEU A 15 5.55 12.26 0.80
C LEU A 15 4.50 12.17 -0.34
N GLN A 16 3.96 13.31 -0.76
CA GLN A 16 3.04 13.45 -1.87
C GLN A 16 3.64 13.04 -3.23
N THR A 17 4.88 13.41 -3.53
CA THR A 17 5.58 13.04 -4.77
C THR A 17 5.83 11.54 -4.82
N LEU A 18 6.27 10.95 -3.70
CA LEU A 18 6.46 9.51 -3.58
C LEU A 18 5.15 8.73 -3.74
N ASN A 19 4.05 9.23 -3.16
CA ASN A 19 2.72 8.64 -3.34
C ASN A 19 2.20 8.76 -4.78
N ARG A 20 2.46 9.88 -5.47
CA ARG A 20 2.13 10.04 -6.90
C ARG A 20 2.89 9.02 -7.74
N GLU A 21 4.19 8.86 -7.50
CA GLU A 21 5.02 7.91 -8.22
C GLU A 21 4.60 6.46 -7.98
N LEU A 22 4.32 6.10 -6.72
CA LEU A 22 3.79 4.79 -6.36
C LEU A 22 2.48 4.51 -7.11
N THR A 23 1.54 5.46 -7.09
CA THR A 23 0.22 5.30 -7.72
C THR A 23 0.32 5.12 -9.24
N ARG A 24 1.31 5.75 -9.89
CA ARG A 24 1.59 5.57 -11.32
C ARG A 24 2.12 4.18 -11.65
N ARG A 25 2.96 3.60 -10.78
CA ARG A 25 3.59 2.29 -11.01
C ARG A 25 2.75 1.09 -10.57
N LEU A 26 1.76 1.29 -9.69
CA LEU A 26 0.92 0.21 -9.21
C LEU A 26 0.18 -0.49 -10.36
N LYS A 27 0.27 -1.82 -10.39
CA LYS A 27 -0.47 -2.64 -11.35
C LYS A 27 -1.95 -2.60 -10.98
N ARG A 28 -2.76 -2.12 -11.92
CA ARG A 28 -4.23 -1.99 -11.79
C ARG A 28 -4.95 -3.28 -12.20
N ARG A 29 -6.05 -3.57 -11.51
CA ARG A 29 -6.92 -4.73 -11.77
C ARG A 29 -7.50 -4.69 -13.18
N GLY A 30 -8.16 -3.59 -13.54
CA GLY A 30 -8.82 -3.44 -14.84
C GLY A 30 -7.86 -3.62 -16.02
N VAL A 31 -6.65 -3.06 -15.93
CA VAL A 31 -5.63 -3.20 -16.98
C VAL A 31 -5.14 -4.64 -17.09
N ALA A 32 -4.95 -5.36 -15.98
CA ALA A 32 -4.52 -6.75 -16.01
C ALA A 32 -5.55 -7.67 -16.69
N TYR A 33 -6.84 -7.51 -16.35
CA TYR A 33 -7.92 -8.27 -16.98
C TYR A 33 -8.20 -7.81 -18.42
N GLY A 34 -8.04 -6.52 -18.73
CA GLY A 34 -8.09 -6.01 -20.10
C GLY A 34 -6.98 -6.62 -20.97
N ALA A 35 -5.75 -6.71 -20.44
CA ALA A 35 -4.65 -7.38 -21.12
C ALA A 35 -4.86 -8.90 -21.25
N TRP A 36 -5.60 -9.52 -20.34
CA TRP A 36 -5.95 -10.95 -20.42
C TRP A 36 -6.88 -11.25 -21.59
N ALA A 37 -7.68 -10.29 -22.09
CA ALA A 37 -8.42 -10.49 -23.34
C ALA A 37 -7.50 -10.75 -24.56
N LEU A 38 -6.23 -10.36 -24.47
CA LEU A 38 -5.18 -10.66 -25.43
C LEU A 38 -4.25 -11.77 -24.93
N PHE A 39 -4.79 -12.75 -24.19
CA PHE A 39 -4.00 -13.88 -23.66
C PHE A 39 -3.24 -14.66 -24.74
N PRO A 40 -3.71 -14.82 -26.00
CA PRO A 40 -2.93 -15.56 -27.00
C PRO A 40 -1.57 -14.92 -27.26
N LEU A 41 -1.48 -13.59 -27.09
CA LEU A 41 -0.24 -12.83 -27.22
C LEU A 41 0.57 -12.77 -25.91
N GLY A 42 0.07 -13.33 -24.81
CA GLY A 42 0.69 -13.25 -23.49
C GLY A 42 0.72 -11.84 -22.88
N ALA A 43 -0.15 -10.92 -23.34
CA ALA A 43 -0.08 -9.50 -22.97
C ALA A 43 -0.22 -9.26 -21.46
N HIS A 44 -1.07 -10.03 -20.77
CA HIS A 44 -1.22 -9.96 -19.32
C HIS A 44 0.04 -10.39 -18.57
N ARG A 45 0.77 -11.38 -19.08
CA ARG A 45 2.05 -11.84 -18.52
C ARG A 45 3.14 -10.80 -18.70
N VAL A 46 3.21 -10.14 -19.86
CA VAL A 46 4.13 -9.00 -20.11
C VAL A 46 3.84 -7.86 -19.14
N TYR A 47 2.57 -7.48 -18.99
CA TYR A 47 2.16 -6.41 -18.07
C TYR A 47 2.52 -6.72 -16.60
N LEU A 48 2.43 -7.99 -16.21
CA LEU A 48 2.81 -8.51 -14.89
C LEU A 48 4.29 -8.93 -14.78
N GLU A 49 5.14 -8.43 -15.69
CA GLU A 49 6.60 -8.58 -15.67
C GLU A 49 7.05 -10.05 -15.63
N GLU A 50 6.33 -10.93 -16.33
CA GLU A 50 6.59 -12.36 -16.40
C GLU A 50 6.85 -12.74 -17.87
N ARG A 51 8.11 -12.56 -18.29
CA ARG A 51 8.53 -12.71 -19.68
C ARG A 51 8.49 -14.15 -20.18
N ILE A 52 8.75 -15.12 -19.30
CA ILE A 52 8.84 -16.53 -19.69
C ILE A 52 7.44 -17.04 -20.04
N GLY A 53 6.44 -16.84 -19.18
CA GLY A 53 5.08 -17.22 -19.49
C GLY A 53 4.48 -16.42 -20.64
N ALA A 54 4.86 -15.15 -20.85
CA ALA A 54 4.50 -14.44 -22.07
C ALA A 54 5.02 -15.14 -23.33
N ALA A 55 6.28 -15.59 -23.31
CA ALA A 55 6.86 -16.36 -24.41
C ALA A 55 6.19 -17.74 -24.57
N VAL A 56 5.73 -18.38 -23.49
CA VAL A 56 4.95 -19.62 -23.55
C VAL A 56 3.64 -19.43 -24.30
N TYR A 57 2.87 -18.37 -24.02
CA TYR A 57 1.65 -18.07 -24.79
C TYR A 57 1.96 -17.82 -26.26
N ALA A 58 2.94 -16.95 -26.56
CA ALA A 58 3.35 -16.70 -27.94
C ALA A 58 3.79 -17.99 -28.66
N GLY A 59 4.50 -18.87 -27.97
CA GLY A 59 4.91 -20.18 -28.49
C GLY A 59 3.74 -21.13 -28.73
N LEU A 60 2.77 -21.19 -27.82
CA LEU A 60 1.55 -22.00 -27.96
C LEU A 60 0.68 -21.50 -29.12
N THR A 61 0.46 -20.20 -29.22
CA THR A 61 -0.24 -19.58 -30.35
C THR A 61 0.49 -19.87 -31.66
N ALA A 62 1.82 -19.68 -31.73
CA ALA A 62 2.60 -19.99 -32.92
C ALA A 62 2.52 -21.47 -33.31
N ALA A 63 2.58 -22.38 -32.32
CA ALA A 63 2.42 -23.81 -32.54
C ALA A 63 1.01 -24.16 -33.04
N ALA A 64 -0.03 -23.59 -32.45
CA ALA A 64 -1.41 -23.79 -32.89
C ALA A 64 -1.60 -23.37 -34.35
N LEU A 65 -1.10 -22.19 -34.71
CA LEU A 65 -1.15 -21.69 -36.09
C LEU A 65 -0.35 -22.58 -37.05
N THR A 66 0.88 -22.94 -36.70
CA THR A 66 1.75 -23.76 -37.56
C THR A 66 1.14 -25.14 -37.80
N LEU A 67 0.66 -25.81 -36.75
CA LEU A 67 0.01 -27.12 -36.86
C LEU A 67 -1.33 -27.02 -37.60
N GLY A 68 -2.12 -25.99 -37.32
CA GLY A 68 -3.39 -25.75 -37.99
C GLY A 68 -3.24 -25.56 -39.50
N LEU A 69 -2.20 -24.83 -39.93
CA LEU A 69 -1.92 -24.57 -41.34
C LEU A 69 -1.28 -25.75 -42.07
N THR A 70 -0.48 -26.58 -41.38
CA THR A 70 0.26 -27.69 -42.01
C THR A 70 -0.45 -29.04 -41.95
N LEU A 71 -1.13 -29.33 -40.85
CA LEU A 71 -1.78 -30.62 -40.56
C LEU A 71 -3.31 -30.51 -40.48
N GLY A 72 -3.85 -29.31 -40.65
CA GLY A 72 -5.27 -29.01 -40.55
C GLY A 72 -5.71 -28.60 -39.14
N TRP A 73 -6.92 -28.04 -39.04
CA TRP A 73 -7.42 -27.39 -37.83
C TRP A 73 -7.49 -28.31 -36.60
N TRP A 74 -7.70 -29.61 -36.78
CA TRP A 74 -7.72 -30.59 -35.69
C TRP A 74 -6.38 -30.65 -34.94
N ALA A 75 -5.25 -30.48 -35.65
CA ALA A 75 -3.92 -30.47 -35.06
C ALA A 75 -3.66 -29.23 -34.18
N ALA A 76 -4.37 -28.12 -34.43
CA ALA A 76 -4.28 -26.92 -33.60
C ALA A 76 -4.98 -27.06 -32.24
N LEU A 77 -5.90 -28.03 -32.09
CA LEU A 77 -6.67 -28.20 -30.84
C LEU A 77 -5.79 -28.49 -29.63
N GLY A 78 -4.73 -29.27 -29.80
CA GLY A 78 -3.83 -29.63 -28.69
C GLY A 78 -3.23 -28.39 -28.02
N PRO A 79 -2.42 -27.58 -28.73
CA PRO A 79 -1.88 -26.34 -28.18
C PRO A 79 -2.96 -25.35 -27.73
N ALA A 80 -4.05 -25.21 -28.48
CA ALA A 80 -5.13 -24.29 -28.14
C ALA A 80 -5.83 -24.67 -26.81
N LEU A 81 -6.02 -25.96 -26.53
CA LEU A 81 -6.58 -26.43 -25.27
C LEU A 81 -5.63 -26.19 -24.10
N VAL A 82 -4.33 -26.43 -24.29
CA VAL A 82 -3.31 -26.13 -23.28
C VAL A 82 -3.29 -24.62 -22.98
N GLU A 83 -3.30 -23.80 -24.02
CA GLU A 83 -3.32 -22.34 -23.92
C GLU A 83 -4.58 -21.85 -23.20
N GLY A 84 -5.76 -22.37 -23.56
CA GLY A 84 -7.02 -22.07 -22.89
C GLY A 84 -7.01 -22.48 -21.41
N GLY A 85 -6.47 -23.66 -21.08
CA GLY A 85 -6.31 -24.11 -19.70
C GLY A 85 -5.42 -23.19 -18.86
N LEU A 86 -4.30 -22.76 -19.42
CA LEU A 86 -3.42 -21.77 -18.80
C LEU A 86 -4.12 -20.42 -18.63
N ALA A 87 -4.92 -19.99 -19.61
CA ALA A 87 -5.66 -18.73 -19.56
C ALA A 87 -6.69 -18.73 -18.42
N VAL A 88 -7.38 -19.84 -18.18
CA VAL A 88 -8.31 -19.99 -17.04
C VAL A 88 -7.55 -19.98 -15.72
N PHE A 89 -6.45 -20.72 -15.61
CA PHE A 89 -5.58 -20.68 -14.42
C PHE A 89 -5.11 -19.24 -14.13
N ASP A 90 -4.85 -18.46 -15.18
CA ASP A 90 -4.37 -17.09 -15.05
C ASP A 90 -5.36 -16.12 -14.39
N LEU A 91 -6.66 -16.41 -14.42
CA LEU A 91 -7.65 -15.59 -13.71
C LEU A 91 -7.40 -15.56 -12.20
N LEU A 92 -6.93 -16.68 -11.62
CA LEU A 92 -6.55 -16.78 -10.20
C LEU A 92 -5.12 -16.28 -9.96
N TRP A 93 -4.23 -16.52 -10.91
CA TRP A 93 -2.82 -16.13 -10.81
C TRP A 93 -2.62 -14.61 -10.89
N ILE A 94 -3.36 -13.90 -11.76
CA ILE A 94 -3.27 -12.44 -11.95
C ILE A 94 -3.41 -11.70 -10.62
N GLU A 95 -4.39 -12.08 -9.80
CA GLU A 95 -4.65 -11.42 -8.52
C GLU A 95 -3.47 -11.60 -7.56
N ARG A 96 -2.97 -12.83 -7.41
CA ARG A 96 -1.82 -13.17 -6.55
C ARG A 96 -0.55 -12.46 -7.01
N ARG A 97 -0.29 -12.44 -8.32
CA ARG A 97 0.89 -11.79 -8.90
C ARG A 97 0.84 -10.28 -8.74
N ARG A 98 -0.31 -9.65 -9.02
CA ARG A 98 -0.52 -8.21 -8.85
C ARG A 98 -0.26 -7.78 -7.41
N VAL A 99 -0.81 -8.51 -6.43
CA VAL A 99 -0.58 -8.22 -5.00
C VAL A 99 0.91 -8.32 -4.67
N THR A 100 1.59 -9.36 -5.15
CA THR A 100 3.03 -9.54 -4.93
C THR A 100 3.86 -8.40 -5.51
N LEU A 101 3.61 -8.02 -6.77
CA LEU A 101 4.31 -6.90 -7.43
C LEU A 101 4.03 -5.57 -6.76
N ASN A 102 2.77 -5.28 -6.42
CA ASN A 102 2.42 -4.03 -5.74
C ASN A 102 3.03 -3.95 -4.34
N LYS A 103 3.12 -5.08 -3.61
CA LYS A 103 3.85 -5.17 -2.35
C LYS A 103 5.35 -4.93 -2.55
N ALA A 104 5.95 -5.49 -3.59
CA ALA A 104 7.35 -5.27 -3.93
C ALA A 104 7.62 -3.80 -4.26
N LEU A 105 6.81 -3.17 -5.11
CA LEU A 105 6.89 -1.74 -5.48
C LEU A 105 6.80 -0.81 -4.26
N ARG A 106 5.88 -1.10 -3.33
CA ARG A 106 5.80 -0.35 -2.07
C ARG A 106 7.08 -0.49 -1.26
N LYS A 107 7.61 -1.71 -1.13
CA LYS A 107 8.85 -1.93 -0.39
C LYS A 107 10.03 -1.18 -1.02
N THR A 108 10.21 -1.26 -2.34
CA THR A 108 11.32 -0.56 -3.01
C THR A 108 11.20 0.95 -2.95
N LEU A 109 9.99 1.51 -3.06
CA LEU A 109 9.80 2.96 -2.98
C LEU A 109 9.89 3.49 -1.54
N TYR A 110 9.33 2.80 -0.55
CA TYR A 110 9.40 3.26 0.85
C TYR A 110 10.71 2.94 1.54
N LEU A 111 11.43 1.88 1.16
CA LEU A 111 12.74 1.57 1.76
C LEU A 111 13.90 2.21 0.96
N GLY A 112 13.64 2.80 -0.21
CA GLY A 112 14.69 3.31 -1.08
C GLY A 112 15.52 2.20 -1.75
N HIS A 113 16.32 2.56 -2.75
CA HIS A 113 17.25 1.64 -3.42
C HIS A 113 18.35 1.19 -2.45
N GLY A 114 18.21 0.00 -1.86
CA GLY A 114 19.26 -0.65 -1.08
C GLY A 114 19.03 -0.75 0.43
N ALA A 115 17.96 -0.17 1.00
CA ALA A 115 17.66 -0.43 2.40
C ALA A 115 17.04 -1.83 2.55
N ARG A 116 17.89 -2.77 2.94
CA ARG A 116 17.43 -4.05 3.45
C ARG A 116 16.77 -3.80 4.81
N PRO A 117 15.66 -4.51 5.13
CA PRO A 117 15.15 -4.50 6.49
C PRO A 117 16.32 -4.82 7.45
N PRO A 118 16.41 -4.13 8.61
CA PRO A 118 17.48 -4.38 9.57
C PRO A 118 17.60 -5.89 9.85
N ARG A 119 18.83 -6.40 10.01
CA ARG A 119 19.04 -7.81 10.42
C ARG A 119 18.19 -8.09 11.67
N GLY A 120 17.29 -9.08 11.57
CA GLY A 120 16.35 -9.42 12.65
C GLY A 120 14.96 -8.78 12.56
N TYR A 121 14.65 -8.00 11.51
CA TYR A 121 13.30 -7.47 11.29
C TYR A 121 12.33 -8.60 10.93
N ARG A 122 11.59 -9.07 11.92
CA ARG A 122 10.36 -9.85 11.72
C ARG A 122 9.27 -8.82 11.39
N GLY A 123 8.69 -8.89 10.20
CA GLY A 123 7.56 -8.03 9.82
C GLY A 123 6.38 -8.18 10.80
N ARG A 124 5.30 -7.39 10.62
CA ARG A 124 4.09 -7.53 11.46
C ARG A 124 3.71 -9.00 11.58
N LEU A 125 3.79 -9.47 12.83
CA LEU A 125 3.86 -10.84 13.27
C LEU A 125 2.74 -11.68 12.65
N THR A 126 3.13 -12.65 11.81
CA THR A 126 2.31 -13.82 11.53
C THR A 126 2.90 -14.96 12.33
N GLY A 127 2.25 -15.34 13.44
CA GLY A 127 2.57 -16.60 14.12
C GLY A 127 2.51 -16.59 15.65
N ASP A 128 2.32 -15.45 16.30
CA ASP A 128 2.21 -15.41 17.77
C ASP A 128 0.87 -14.76 18.16
N GLU A 129 -0.16 -15.59 18.36
CA GLU A 129 -1.47 -15.14 18.87
C GLU A 129 -1.34 -14.50 20.26
N SER A 130 -0.29 -14.87 21.02
CA SER A 130 0.05 -14.29 22.32
C SER A 130 0.26 -12.77 22.28
N TYR A 131 0.84 -12.24 21.21
CA TYR A 131 1.04 -10.79 21.07
C TYR A 131 -0.27 -10.05 20.81
N LEU A 132 -1.22 -10.67 20.09
CA LEU A 132 -2.56 -10.12 19.90
C LEU A 132 -3.34 -10.14 21.21
N GLU A 133 -3.23 -11.22 21.99
CA GLU A 133 -3.84 -11.29 23.32
C GLU A 133 -3.24 -10.29 24.29
N ASP A 134 -1.92 -10.11 24.31
CA ASP A 134 -1.26 -9.11 25.15
C ASP A 134 -1.63 -7.68 24.71
N TYR A 135 -1.80 -7.44 23.41
CA TYR A 135 -2.21 -6.15 22.89
C TYR A 135 -3.68 -5.86 23.16
N VAL A 136 -4.56 -6.87 23.03
CA VAL A 136 -5.97 -6.80 23.39
C VAL A 136 -6.11 -6.61 24.89
N ARG A 137 -5.38 -7.35 25.74
CA ARG A 137 -5.35 -7.15 27.19
C ARG A 137 -4.84 -5.77 27.58
N LEU A 138 -3.79 -5.28 26.93
CA LEU A 138 -3.30 -3.91 27.16
C LEU A 138 -4.39 -2.88 26.79
N LYS A 139 -5.15 -3.11 25.72
CA LYS A 139 -6.27 -2.27 25.30
C LYS A 139 -7.51 -2.39 26.19
N GLU A 140 -7.85 -3.59 26.64
CA GLU A 140 -8.93 -3.87 27.58
C GLU A 140 -8.60 -3.31 28.98
N HIS A 141 -7.33 -3.29 29.38
CA HIS A 141 -6.87 -2.56 30.57
C HIS A 141 -6.96 -1.04 30.40
N GLU A 142 -6.82 -0.51 29.17
CA GLU A 142 -7.06 0.91 28.86
C GLU A 142 -8.55 1.26 28.82
N GLU A 143 -9.42 0.35 28.38
CA GLU A 143 -10.88 0.56 28.29
C GLU A 143 -11.63 0.21 29.58
N GLY A 144 -11.11 -0.69 30.41
CA GLY A 144 -11.69 -1.13 31.69
C GLY A 144 -11.59 -0.11 32.84
N GLY A 145 -11.07 1.09 32.57
CA GLY A 145 -10.90 2.17 33.55
C GLY A 145 -11.92 3.30 33.47
N ALA A 146 -12.98 3.19 32.67
CA ALA A 146 -14.00 4.23 32.52
C ALA A 146 -15.26 3.97 33.38
N GLN A 147 -15.09 3.85 34.69
CA GLN A 147 -16.18 4.17 35.63
C GLN A 147 -15.64 5.20 36.63
N ALA A 148 -16.22 6.39 36.56
CA ALA A 148 -15.85 7.53 37.37
C ALA A 148 -16.07 7.24 38.86
N THR A 149 -15.01 7.23 39.64
CA THR A 149 -15.07 7.54 41.08
C THR A 149 -14.01 8.56 41.42
N ALA A 150 -14.49 9.61 42.08
CA ALA A 150 -13.75 10.80 42.44
C ALA A 150 -12.67 10.51 43.48
N GLY A 151 -11.55 11.24 43.36
CA GLY A 151 -10.60 11.49 44.44
C GLY A 151 -9.26 10.77 44.29
N GLY A 152 -8.19 11.53 44.04
CA GLY A 152 -6.82 11.07 44.32
C GLY A 152 -5.76 11.45 43.29
N GLN A 153 -5.28 12.69 43.40
CA GLN A 153 -3.89 13.15 43.12
C GLN A 153 -3.09 12.52 41.95
N SER A 154 -3.06 13.28 40.85
CA SER A 154 -1.88 13.70 40.06
C SER A 154 -0.68 12.73 39.91
N SER A 155 -0.59 12.09 38.75
CA SER A 155 0.67 12.12 37.99
C SER A 155 0.41 12.47 36.53
N THR A 156 0.97 13.60 36.11
CA THR A 156 0.75 14.27 34.83
C THR A 156 1.39 13.45 33.70
N ARG A 157 0.62 12.55 33.07
CA ARG A 157 0.94 12.04 31.72
C ARG A 157 -0.01 12.68 30.74
N THR A 158 0.54 13.58 29.92
CA THR A 158 -0.15 14.37 28.92
C THR A 158 -0.92 13.46 27.97
N ARG A 159 -2.23 13.37 28.21
CA ARG A 159 -3.22 12.78 27.32
C ARG A 159 -3.12 13.50 25.97
N ALA A 160 -3.01 12.76 24.88
CA ALA A 160 -3.13 13.36 23.55
C ALA A 160 -4.56 13.93 23.42
N PRO A 161 -4.73 15.23 23.13
CA PRO A 161 -6.03 15.86 23.08
C PRO A 161 -6.89 15.23 21.98
N SER A 162 -8.16 15.02 22.28
CA SER A 162 -9.15 14.53 21.32
C SER A 162 -9.34 15.51 20.17
N PHE A 163 -9.87 15.05 19.03
CA PHE A 163 -10.11 15.91 17.86
C PHE A 163 -10.99 17.13 18.18
N LEU A 164 -11.98 16.96 19.08
CA LEU A 164 -12.83 18.04 19.57
C LEU A 164 -12.06 19.06 20.43
N GLU A 165 -11.15 18.59 21.28
CA GLU A 165 -10.27 19.47 22.08
C GLU A 165 -9.27 20.20 21.19
N GLN A 166 -8.75 19.55 20.14
CA GLN A 166 -7.87 20.19 19.16
C GLN A 166 -8.61 21.28 18.37
N GLU A 167 -9.85 21.02 17.96
CA GLU A 167 -10.70 22.01 17.29
C GLU A 167 -11.04 23.20 18.20
N ALA A 168 -11.33 22.94 19.49
CA ALA A 168 -11.58 23.98 20.48
C ALA A 168 -10.35 24.87 20.71
N VAL A 169 -9.16 24.27 20.86
CA VAL A 169 -7.89 25.00 21.04
C VAL A 169 -7.55 25.84 19.81
N LEU A 170 -7.78 25.31 18.60
CA LEU A 170 -7.57 26.08 17.37
C LEU A 170 -8.53 27.27 17.26
N ARG A 171 -9.77 27.10 17.73
CA ARG A 171 -10.78 28.18 17.75
C ARG A 171 -10.42 29.28 18.74
N GLU A 172 -9.87 28.92 19.90
CA GLU A 172 -9.40 29.89 20.90
C GLU A 172 -8.17 30.65 20.42
N LEU A 173 -7.19 29.96 19.82
CA LEU A 173 -6.01 30.60 19.23
C LEU A 173 -6.37 31.58 18.11
N GLY A 174 -7.38 31.24 17.29
CA GLY A 174 -7.91 32.15 16.28
C GLY A 174 -8.46 33.44 16.88
N ARG A 175 -9.28 33.34 17.94
CA ARG A 175 -9.87 34.50 18.63
C ARG A 175 -8.82 35.37 19.31
N ALA A 176 -7.86 34.76 20.01
CA ALA A 176 -6.79 35.49 20.66
C ALA A 176 -5.93 36.28 19.66
N LYS A 177 -5.68 35.70 18.48
CA LYS A 177 -4.94 36.37 17.41
C LYS A 177 -5.71 37.55 16.81
N ASP A 178 -7.03 37.40 16.62
CA ASP A 178 -7.88 38.49 16.11
C ASP A 178 -8.00 39.64 17.12
N GLU A 179 -8.08 39.34 18.42
CA GLU A 179 -8.06 40.36 19.48
C GLU A 179 -6.73 41.09 19.56
N GLN A 180 -5.61 40.37 19.45
CA GLN A 180 -4.28 40.98 19.47
C GLN A 180 -4.08 41.90 18.26
N ARG A 181 -4.53 41.47 17.08
CA ARG A 181 -4.46 42.30 15.87
C ARG A 181 -5.30 43.58 15.97
N ARG A 182 -6.47 43.52 16.61
CA ARG A 182 -7.28 44.72 16.87
C ARG A 182 -6.61 45.70 17.82
N ARG A 183 -5.91 45.21 18.85
CA ARG A 183 -5.16 46.06 19.78
C ARG A 183 -3.97 46.71 19.09
N ASP A 184 -3.25 45.97 18.27
CA ASP A 184 -2.12 46.50 17.49
C ASP A 184 -2.61 47.59 16.50
N ASP A 185 -3.79 47.42 15.88
CA ASP A 185 -4.41 48.42 15.00
C ASP A 185 -4.92 49.67 15.77
N GLU A 186 -5.34 49.52 17.04
CA GLU A 186 -5.77 50.62 17.92
C GLU A 186 -4.59 51.45 18.45
N ASP A 187 -3.44 50.81 18.72
CA ASP A 187 -2.22 51.50 19.14
C ASP A 187 -1.54 52.25 17.95
N GLU A 188 -1.65 51.74 16.72
CA GLU A 188 -1.16 52.45 15.52
C GLU A 188 -2.00 53.68 15.12
N THR A 189 -3.25 53.78 15.58
CA THR A 189 -4.13 54.92 15.26
C THR A 189 -4.09 56.04 16.31
N GLN A 190 -3.40 55.84 17.43
CA GLN A 190 -3.23 56.85 18.51
C GLN A 190 -1.81 57.41 18.64
N GLY A 191 -0.86 56.99 17.80
CA GLY A 191 0.49 57.57 17.68
C GLY A 191 0.62 58.56 16.52
#